data_AF-A0A220SX98-F1
#
_entry.id   AF-A0A220SX98-F1
#
_cell.length_a   1.000
_cell.length_b   1.000
_cell.length_c   1.000
_cell.angle_alpha   90.00
_cell.angle_beta   90.00
_cell.angle_gamma   90.00
#
_symmetry.space_group_name_H-M   'P 1'
#
loop_
_entity.id
_entity.type
_entity.pdbx_description
1 polymer ?
#
loop_
_entity_poly.entity_id
_entity_poly.type
_entity_poly.pdbx_seq_one_letter_code
_entity_poly.pdbx_strand_id
1 'polypeptide(L)'
;MLACMFTDADPYYVVPEGYNEDTEEEHKTVSHGMESIKSLPAYPVTEPDLQLIQVLAFIEEEQPDDSPYGVLLKDIGEYLLEQDLPAVHGSNKSPGEAEDIYPTVNQKVVNPLLKRQLISKTRLNGGTQIRTTQEGKEMLALAESLTGEQPSGTL
;
A
#
# COMPACT_ATOMS: atom_id res chain seq x y z
N MET A 1 -6.10 9.63 -11.86
CA MET A 1 -6.56 8.23 -11.75
C MET A 1 -6.62 7.75 -10.31
N LEU A 2 -5.62 8.06 -9.46
CA LEU A 2 -5.66 7.71 -8.02
C LEU A 2 -6.88 8.26 -7.28
N ALA A 3 -7.25 9.54 -7.49
CA ALA A 3 -8.46 10.11 -6.88
C ALA A 3 -9.75 9.35 -7.25
N CYS A 4 -9.80 8.76 -8.45
CA CYS A 4 -10.91 7.91 -8.88
C CYS A 4 -10.88 6.53 -8.20
N MET A 5 -9.69 5.99 -7.85
CA MET A 5 -9.53 4.71 -7.15
C MET A 5 -9.93 4.77 -5.66
N PHE A 6 -9.91 5.97 -5.07
CA PHE A 6 -10.49 6.25 -3.75
C PHE A 6 -12.03 6.42 -3.80
N THR A 7 -12.62 6.37 -4.99
CA THR A 7 -14.07 6.49 -5.23
C THR A 7 -14.58 5.29 -6.05
N ASP A 8 -15.89 5.08 -6.13
CA ASP A 8 -16.49 3.99 -6.93
C ASP A 8 -16.59 4.35 -8.43
N ALA A 9 -15.51 4.92 -8.99
CA ALA A 9 -15.49 5.46 -10.34
C ALA A 9 -14.79 4.52 -11.34
N ASP A 10 -15.45 4.23 -12.47
CA ASP A 10 -14.93 3.35 -13.53
C ASP A 10 -13.92 4.08 -14.44
N PRO A 11 -12.62 3.73 -14.41
CA PRO A 11 -11.63 4.36 -15.26
C PRO A 11 -11.73 3.84 -16.70
N TYR A 12 -11.70 4.75 -17.67
CA TYR A 12 -11.65 4.42 -19.08
C TYR A 12 -10.63 5.29 -19.81
N TYR A 13 -9.99 4.71 -20.80
CA TYR A 13 -9.06 5.41 -21.70
C TYR A 13 -9.68 5.47 -23.11
N VAL A 14 -9.66 6.66 -23.71
CA VAL A 14 -10.16 6.88 -25.07
C VAL A 14 -9.00 6.89 -26.05
N VAL A 15 -9.08 6.04 -27.07
CA VAL A 15 -8.17 6.08 -28.22
C VAL A 15 -8.84 6.94 -29.30
N PRO A 16 -8.26 8.09 -29.68
CA PRO A 16 -8.81 8.91 -30.76
C PRO A 16 -8.54 8.26 -32.12
N GLU A 17 -9.36 8.58 -33.12
CA GLU A 17 -9.18 8.08 -34.49
C GLU A 17 -7.98 8.73 -35.20
N GLY A 18 -7.61 9.93 -34.78
CA GLY A 18 -6.48 10.66 -35.35
C GLY A 18 -6.02 11.81 -34.46
N TYR A 19 -4.77 12.20 -34.69
CA TYR A 19 -4.18 13.41 -34.13
C TYR A 19 -3.99 14.41 -35.27
N ASN A 20 -4.35 15.67 -35.01
CA ASN A 20 -4.08 16.74 -35.98
C ASN A 20 -2.60 17.07 -35.90
N GLU A 21 -1.82 16.61 -36.87
CA GLU A 21 -0.42 17.00 -37.04
C GLU A 21 -0.39 18.39 -37.67
N ASP A 22 0.08 19.36 -36.90
CA ASP A 22 0.36 20.75 -37.28
C ASP A 22 -0.79 21.53 -37.93
N THR A 23 -1.41 22.40 -37.13
CA THR A 23 -1.95 23.63 -37.70
C THR A 23 -1.53 24.80 -36.83
N GLU A 24 -0.90 25.78 -37.45
CA GLU A 24 -0.44 27.08 -36.92
C GLU A 24 -1.60 27.97 -36.38
N GLU A 25 -2.70 27.36 -35.94
CA GLU A 25 -3.87 28.00 -35.34
C GLU A 25 -3.99 27.52 -33.89
N GLU A 26 -3.69 28.40 -32.94
CA GLU A 26 -3.59 28.15 -31.48
C GLU A 26 -4.88 27.58 -30.79
N HIS A 27 -5.92 27.22 -31.55
CA HIS A 27 -7.24 26.86 -31.04
C HIS A 27 -7.90 25.64 -31.71
N LYS A 28 -7.13 24.72 -32.31
CA LYS A 28 -7.67 23.41 -32.74
C LYS A 28 -7.40 22.32 -31.71
N THR A 29 -8.41 21.47 -31.49
CA THR A 29 -8.29 20.28 -30.64
C THR A 29 -7.26 19.32 -31.23
N VAL A 30 -6.33 18.87 -30.39
CA VAL A 30 -5.16 18.05 -30.76
C VAL A 30 -5.57 16.68 -31.32
N SER A 31 -6.70 16.14 -30.89
CA SER A 31 -7.25 14.87 -31.37
C SER A 31 -8.66 15.03 -31.91
N HIS A 32 -9.07 14.10 -32.78
CA HIS A 32 -10.44 14.02 -33.27
C HIS A 32 -10.92 12.55 -33.34
N GLY A 33 -12.24 12.39 -33.31
CA GLY A 33 -12.88 11.08 -33.37
C GLY A 33 -12.69 10.24 -32.10
N MET A 34 -13.40 9.12 -32.04
CA MET A 34 -13.29 8.12 -30.98
C MET A 34 -13.26 6.75 -31.62
N GLU A 35 -12.07 6.13 -31.71
CA GLU A 35 -11.92 4.82 -32.32
C GLU A 35 -12.40 3.73 -31.36
N SER A 36 -11.97 3.81 -30.10
CA SER A 36 -12.35 2.83 -29.09
C SER A 36 -12.22 3.37 -27.67
N ILE A 37 -13.02 2.80 -26.76
CA ILE A 37 -12.88 2.97 -25.32
C ILE A 37 -12.28 1.69 -24.75
N LYS A 38 -11.16 1.82 -24.04
CA LYS A 38 -10.56 0.72 -23.28
C LYS A 38 -10.90 0.91 -21.81
N SER A 39 -11.64 -0.05 -21.25
CA SER A 39 -11.85 -0.14 -19.81
C SER A 39 -10.51 -0.48 -19.15
N LEU A 40 -10.11 0.34 -18.17
CA LEU A 40 -8.95 0.03 -17.35
C LEU A 40 -9.42 -0.80 -16.16
N PRO A 41 -8.66 -1.83 -15.73
CA PRO A 41 -9.01 -2.56 -14.52
C PRO A 41 -8.99 -1.58 -13.33
N ALA A 42 -10.15 -1.42 -12.69
CA ALA A 42 -10.22 -0.76 -11.40
C ALA A 42 -9.60 -1.69 -10.35
N TYR A 43 -8.49 -1.26 -9.75
CA TYR A 43 -7.96 -1.86 -8.54
C TYR A 43 -8.40 -0.98 -7.36
N PRO A 44 -9.58 -1.20 -6.78
CA PRO A 44 -10.01 -0.45 -5.62
C PRO A 44 -9.03 -0.71 -4.47
N VAL A 45 -8.43 0.35 -3.94
CA VAL A 45 -7.60 0.25 -2.74
C VAL A 45 -8.55 0.29 -1.56
N THR A 46 -8.70 -0.86 -0.88
CA THR A 46 -9.62 -0.98 0.25
C THR A 46 -8.91 -0.58 1.55
N GLU A 47 -9.65 -0.18 2.59
CA GLU A 47 -9.08 0.08 3.94
C GLU A 47 -8.17 -1.07 4.45
N PRO A 48 -8.51 -2.37 4.26
CA PRO A 48 -7.60 -3.48 4.51
C PRO A 48 -6.25 -3.37 3.79
N ASP A 49 -6.22 -2.88 2.55
CA ASP A 49 -4.96 -2.74 1.83
C ASP A 49 -4.09 -1.60 2.38
N LEU A 50 -4.70 -0.49 2.81
CA LEU A 50 -3.97 0.62 3.46
C LEU A 50 -3.34 0.19 4.79
N GLN A 51 -4.09 -0.56 5.62
CA GLN A 51 -3.56 -1.12 6.85
C GLN A 51 -2.32 -1.98 6.61
N LEU A 52 -2.35 -2.83 5.58
CA LEU A 52 -1.23 -3.72 5.27
C LEU A 52 0.02 -2.93 4.86
N ILE A 53 -0.14 -1.87 4.07
CA ILE A 53 0.98 -0.98 3.71
C ILE A 53 1.51 -0.23 4.94
N GLN A 54 0.63 0.26 5.80
CA GLN A 54 1.02 0.96 7.03
C GLN A 54 1.83 0.05 7.98
N VAL A 55 1.39 -1.20 8.17
CA VAL A 55 2.16 -2.16 8.98
C VAL A 55 3.46 -2.59 8.28
N LEU A 56 3.46 -2.71 6.95
CA LEU A 56 4.67 -3.01 6.20
C LEU A 56 5.73 -1.90 6.37
N ALA A 57 5.29 -0.63 6.34
CA ALA A 57 6.16 0.53 6.57
C ALA A 57 6.73 0.51 8.00
N PHE A 58 5.88 0.26 9.00
CA PHE A 58 6.33 0.10 10.39
C PHE A 58 7.39 -1.02 10.54
N ILE A 59 7.19 -2.17 9.90
CA ILE A 59 8.16 -3.27 9.94
C ILE A 59 9.50 -2.86 9.31
N GLU A 60 9.48 -2.12 8.20
CA GLU A 60 10.70 -1.64 7.53
C GLU A 60 11.44 -0.59 8.36
N GLU A 61 10.73 0.29 9.05
CA GLU A 61 11.29 1.35 9.90
C GLU A 61 11.91 0.79 11.18
N GLU A 62 11.24 -0.16 11.84
CA GLU A 62 11.65 -0.67 13.16
C GLU A 62 12.56 -1.90 13.09
N GLN A 63 12.73 -2.54 11.92
CA GLN A 63 13.65 -3.67 11.83
C GLN A 63 15.10 -3.20 11.99
N PRO A 64 15.96 -3.95 12.72
CA PRO A 64 17.37 -3.57 12.84
C PRO A 64 18.13 -3.70 11.51
N ASP A 65 18.99 -2.72 11.23
CA ASP A 65 19.93 -2.74 10.10
C ASP A 65 20.93 -3.90 10.22
N ASP A 66 21.29 -4.50 9.08
CA ASP A 66 22.32 -5.54 8.94
C ASP A 66 22.26 -6.67 9.99
N SER A 67 21.03 -7.05 10.36
CA SER A 67 20.76 -8.01 11.41
C SER A 67 19.87 -9.15 10.91
N PRO A 68 20.10 -10.40 11.33
CA PRO A 68 19.15 -11.49 11.08
C PRO A 68 17.85 -11.31 11.89
N TYR A 69 17.85 -10.40 12.86
CA TYR A 69 16.69 -10.07 13.66
C TYR A 69 15.75 -9.11 12.92
N GLY A 70 14.45 -9.26 13.17
CA GLY A 70 13.38 -8.36 12.72
C GLY A 70 12.49 -7.93 13.87
N VAL A 71 11.42 -7.23 13.53
CA VAL A 71 10.42 -6.72 14.49
C VAL A 71 9.68 -7.90 15.15
N LEU A 72 9.46 -7.84 16.46
CA LEU A 72 8.73 -8.91 17.13
C LEU A 72 7.25 -8.85 16.75
N LEU A 73 6.61 -10.02 16.70
CA LEU A 73 5.16 -10.11 16.55
C LEU A 73 4.43 -9.33 17.67
N LYS A 74 5.05 -9.23 18.85
CA LYS A 74 4.56 -8.43 19.97
C LYS A 74 4.44 -6.96 19.59
N ASP A 75 5.54 -6.38 19.12
CA ASP A 75 5.65 -4.96 18.78
C ASP A 75 4.68 -4.59 17.65
N ILE A 76 4.47 -5.48 16.67
CA ILE A 76 3.43 -5.28 15.63
C ILE A 76 2.02 -5.27 16.24
N GLY A 77 1.76 -6.14 17.21
CA GLY A 77 0.49 -6.16 17.94
C GLY A 77 0.28 -4.90 18.77
N GLU A 78 1.33 -4.41 19.43
CA GLU A 78 1.33 -3.14 20.18
C GLU A 78 1.03 -1.98 19.24
N TYR A 79 1.76 -1.87 18.12
CA TYR A 79 1.54 -0.85 17.10
C TYR A 79 0.10 -0.83 16.57
N LEU A 80 -0.47 -2.01 16.28
CA LEU A 80 -1.86 -2.12 15.82
C LEU A 80 -2.85 -1.55 16.83
N LEU A 81 -2.64 -1.79 18.14
CA LEU A 81 -3.49 -1.32 19.22
C LEU A 81 -3.29 0.17 19.51
N GLU A 82 -2.06 0.66 19.44
CA GLU A 82 -1.72 2.07 19.64
C GLU A 82 -2.30 2.97 18.55
N GLN A 83 -2.23 2.51 17.31
CA GLN A 83 -2.76 3.23 16.15
C GLN A 83 -4.25 2.92 15.88
N ASP A 84 -4.89 2.09 16.72
CA ASP A 84 -6.26 1.60 16.56
C ASP A 84 -6.58 1.19 15.11
N LEU A 85 -5.77 0.29 14.54
CA LEU A 85 -5.91 -0.07 13.13
C LEU A 85 -7.05 -1.08 12.88
N PRO A 86 -7.60 -1.18 11.65
CA PRO A 86 -8.80 -1.97 11.34
C PRO A 86 -8.78 -3.44 11.79
N ALA A 87 -7.61 -4.07 11.86
CA ALA A 87 -7.47 -5.45 12.32
C ALA A 87 -7.94 -5.64 13.77
N VAL A 88 -7.76 -4.61 14.62
CA VAL A 88 -8.03 -4.65 16.06
C VAL A 88 -9.22 -3.78 16.48
N HIS A 89 -9.88 -3.08 15.55
CA HIS A 89 -11.13 -2.36 15.83
C HIS A 89 -12.12 -3.23 16.61
N GLY A 90 -12.63 -2.69 17.72
CA GLY A 90 -13.57 -3.40 18.61
C GLY A 90 -12.91 -4.37 19.60
N SER A 91 -11.59 -4.47 19.61
CA SER A 91 -10.83 -5.09 20.70
C SER A 91 -10.82 -4.18 21.92
N ASN A 92 -11.03 -4.73 23.12
CA ASN A 92 -10.89 -4.00 24.39
C ASN A 92 -9.48 -4.13 24.99
N LYS A 93 -8.50 -4.51 24.16
CA LYS A 93 -7.14 -4.82 24.60
C LYS A 93 -6.27 -3.57 24.59
N SER A 94 -5.44 -3.45 25.61
CA SER A 94 -4.41 -2.42 25.68
C SER A 94 -3.12 -2.91 24.99
N PRO A 95 -2.21 -2.01 24.56
CA PRO A 95 -0.93 -2.41 23.95
C PRO A 95 -0.16 -3.44 24.81
N GLY A 96 -0.15 -3.29 26.14
CA GLY A 96 0.47 -4.27 27.05
C GLY A 96 -0.11 -5.69 27.02
N GLU A 97 -1.24 -5.91 26.34
CA GLU A 97 -1.90 -7.20 26.12
C GLU A 97 -1.78 -7.70 24.67
N ALA A 98 -0.81 -7.21 23.89
CA ALA A 98 -0.65 -7.57 22.48
C ALA A 98 -0.56 -9.09 22.21
N GLU A 99 -0.09 -9.89 23.17
CA GLU A 99 -0.04 -11.35 23.06
C GLU A 99 -1.42 -12.00 22.85
N ASP A 100 -2.47 -11.42 23.44
CA ASP A 100 -3.83 -11.96 23.36
C ASP A 100 -4.44 -11.83 21.96
N ILE A 101 -3.92 -10.90 21.15
CA ILE A 101 -4.41 -10.65 19.79
C ILE A 101 -3.51 -11.29 18.72
N TYR A 102 -2.48 -12.05 19.08
CA TYR A 102 -1.62 -12.75 18.11
C TYR A 102 -2.38 -13.56 17.05
N PRO A 103 -3.48 -14.27 17.36
CA PRO A 103 -4.26 -14.94 16.32
C PRO A 103 -4.81 -13.95 15.29
N THR A 104 -5.34 -12.82 15.74
CA THR A 104 -5.86 -11.74 14.89
C THR A 104 -4.76 -11.09 14.07
N VAL A 105 -3.63 -10.74 14.69
CA VAL A 105 -2.47 -10.16 14.00
C VAL A 105 -1.95 -11.12 12.92
N ASN A 106 -1.81 -12.40 13.24
CA ASN A 106 -1.38 -13.39 12.25
C ASN A 106 -2.40 -13.52 11.11
N GLN A 107 -3.69 -13.63 11.42
CA GLN A 107 -4.72 -13.86 10.42
C GLN A 107 -4.92 -12.67 9.48
N LYS A 108 -5.00 -11.45 10.04
CA LYS A 108 -5.40 -10.25 9.31
C LYS A 108 -4.23 -9.45 8.74
N VAL A 109 -3.01 -9.64 9.24
CA VAL A 109 -1.86 -8.81 8.86
C VAL A 109 -0.69 -9.67 8.36
N VAL A 110 -0.13 -10.52 9.22
CA VAL A 110 1.10 -11.28 8.90
C VAL A 110 0.85 -12.27 7.77
N ASN A 111 -0.24 -13.04 7.81
CA ASN A 111 -0.52 -14.03 6.77
C ASN A 111 -0.78 -13.39 5.39
N PRO A 112 -1.56 -12.30 5.26
CA PRO A 112 -1.67 -11.56 4.00
C PRO A 112 -0.33 -11.06 3.45
N LEU A 113 0.51 -10.44 4.28
CA LEU A 113 1.82 -9.95 3.86
C LEU A 113 2.76 -11.10 3.46
N LEU A 114 2.75 -12.21 4.20
CA LEU A 114 3.52 -13.43 3.88
C LEU A 114 3.07 -14.05 2.55
N LYS A 115 1.76 -14.15 2.31
CA LYS A 115 1.21 -14.71 1.07
C LYS A 115 1.65 -13.90 -0.16
N ARG A 116 1.79 -12.59 0.00
CA ARG A 116 2.29 -11.67 -1.02
C ARG A 116 3.82 -11.60 -1.09
N GLN A 117 4.53 -12.37 -0.24
CA GLN A 117 5.99 -12.40 -0.14
C GLN A 117 6.63 -11.04 0.19
N LEU A 118 5.88 -10.16 0.86
CA LEU A 118 6.35 -8.80 1.24
C LEU A 118 7.12 -8.81 2.56
N ILE A 119 6.91 -9.85 3.36
CA ILE A 119 7.63 -10.08 4.61
C ILE A 119 8.12 -11.52 4.67
N SER A 120 9.10 -11.74 5.54
CA SER A 120 9.57 -13.04 5.98
C SER A 120 9.30 -13.19 7.48
N LYS A 121 9.05 -14.43 7.92
CA LYS A 121 8.75 -14.77 9.31
C LYS A 121 9.73 -15.82 9.78
N THR A 122 10.50 -15.50 10.82
CA THR A 122 11.51 -16.39 11.39
C THR A 122 11.29 -16.52 12.89
N ARG A 123 11.50 -17.72 13.44
CA ARG A 123 11.49 -17.94 14.89
C ARG A 123 12.94 -17.93 15.38
N LEU A 124 13.29 -16.91 16.14
CA LEU A 124 14.61 -16.75 16.74
C LEU A 124 14.50 -16.76 18.28
N ASN A 125 15.64 -16.88 18.96
CA ASN A 125 15.69 -16.81 20.42
C ASN A 125 15.14 -15.45 20.88
N GLY A 126 13.91 -15.43 21.41
CA GLY A 126 13.20 -14.20 21.80
C GLY A 126 11.79 -14.08 21.22
N GLY A 127 11.42 -14.88 20.21
CA GLY A 127 10.04 -14.92 19.72
C GLY A 127 9.90 -15.10 18.21
N THR A 128 8.70 -14.82 17.73
CA THR A 128 8.43 -14.72 16.29
C THR A 128 8.88 -13.34 15.83
N GLN A 129 9.79 -13.31 14.87
CA GLN A 129 10.28 -12.07 14.27
C GLN A 129 9.87 -11.98 12.80
N ILE A 130 9.60 -10.76 12.38
CA ILE A 130 9.13 -10.42 11.05
C ILE A 130 10.07 -9.37 10.44
N ARG A 131 10.47 -9.59 9.19
CA ARG A 131 11.28 -8.65 8.41
C ARG A 131 10.63 -8.41 7.05
N THR A 132 10.82 -7.24 6.50
CA THR A 132 10.51 -6.93 5.11
C THR A 132 11.43 -7.69 4.16
N THR A 133 10.88 -8.11 3.02
CA THR A 133 11.64 -8.67 1.90
C THR A 133 12.05 -7.55 0.93
N GLN A 134 12.79 -7.92 -0.12
CA GLN A 134 13.09 -6.98 -1.21
C GLN A 134 11.80 -6.52 -1.91
N GLU A 135 10.87 -7.44 -2.17
CA GLU A 135 9.56 -7.15 -2.76
C GLU A 135 8.73 -6.25 -1.85
N GLY A 136 8.84 -6.42 -0.53
CA GLY A 136 8.23 -5.52 0.45
C GLY A 136 8.75 -4.09 0.36
N LYS A 137 10.08 -3.92 0.27
CA LYS A 137 10.73 -2.61 0.11
C LYS A 137 10.32 -1.93 -1.20
N GLU A 138 10.30 -2.69 -2.30
CA GLU A 138 9.86 -2.18 -3.60
C GLU A 138 8.38 -1.75 -3.57
N MET A 139 7.53 -2.51 -2.89
CA MET A 139 6.13 -2.13 -2.69
C MET A 139 5.99 -0.84 -1.88
N LEU A 140 6.80 -0.63 -0.85
CA LEU A 140 6.81 0.62 -0.09
C LEU A 140 7.24 1.81 -0.95
N ALA A 141 8.33 1.66 -1.72
CA ALA A 141 8.77 2.70 -2.65
C ALA A 141 7.71 3.04 -3.70
N LEU A 142 6.98 2.04 -4.21
CA LEU A 142 5.84 2.24 -5.10
C LEU A 142 4.71 2.98 -4.37
N ALA A 143 4.35 2.57 -3.16
CA ALA A 143 3.30 3.22 -2.38
C ALA A 143 3.63 4.70 -2.12
N GLU A 144 4.86 5.02 -1.73
CA GLU A 144 5.35 6.39 -1.54
C GLU A 144 5.28 7.21 -2.84
N SER A 145 5.65 6.62 -3.97
CA SER A 145 5.56 7.30 -5.27
C SER A 145 4.11 7.61 -5.69
N LEU A 146 3.14 6.84 -5.17
CA LEU A 146 1.71 7.02 -5.46
C LEU A 146 1.06 8.03 -4.49
N THR A 147 1.54 8.13 -3.25
CA THR A 147 1.11 9.15 -2.27
C THR A 147 1.84 10.48 -2.42
N GLY A 148 2.91 10.53 -3.22
CA GLY A 148 3.63 11.74 -3.59
C GLY A 148 2.76 12.76 -4.32
N GLU A 149 2.27 13.75 -3.57
CA GLU A 149 1.98 15.09 -4.06
C GLU A 149 3.10 15.54 -5.02
N GLN A 150 2.71 15.99 -6.21
CA GLN A 150 3.60 16.76 -7.08
C GLN A 150 4.16 17.92 -6.25
N PRO A 151 5.49 18.13 -6.17
CA PRO A 151 5.98 19.39 -5.64
C PRO A 151 5.48 20.51 -6.56
N SER A 152 4.50 21.28 -6.06
CA SER A 152 4.18 22.59 -6.60
C SER A 152 5.43 23.46 -6.51
N GLY A 153 6.07 23.65 -7.67
CA GLY A 153 6.73 24.88 -8.10
C GLY A 153 7.88 25.45 -7.26
N THR A 154 9.03 25.61 -7.91
CA THR A 154 9.84 26.86 -7.97
C THR A 154 11.01 26.58 -8.93
N LEU A 155 11.36 27.36 -9.96
CA LEU A 155 11.05 28.73 -10.40
C LEU A 155 11.03 28.74 -11.94
#